data_AF-A0A2A3AK82-F1
#
_entry.id   AF-A0A2A3AK82-F1
#
_cell.length_a   1.000
_cell.length_b   1.000
_cell.length_c   1.000
_cell.angle_alpha   90.00
_cell.angle_beta   90.00
_cell.angle_gamma   90.00
#
_symmetry.space_group_name_H-M   'P 1'
#
loop_
_entity.id
_entity.type
_entity.pdbx_description
1 polymer ?
#
loop_
_entity_poly.entity_id
_entity_poly.type
_entity_poly.pdbx_seq_one_letter_code
_entity_poly.pdbx_strand_id
1 'polypeptide(L)'
;MASSVRNASVDRDARSFHDLPSGGMDLSPWRQFTTAVRLFYRNYFRTRGRATRAEFWWLVLFQALVAGAWTLAGRLLSIGGPHFVTNDTPELLTQTMMFVGMFPFAWQLVNLIPSITLLARRFHDTDSSAVLLFTLIIPIAGLVIVLIYALTASNPRGVRYDPPGATAARPPA
;
A
#
# COMPACT_ATOMS: atom_id res chain seq x y z
N MET A 1 -12.24 34.18 -0.34
CA MET A 1 -12.10 33.09 0.65
C MET A 1 -13.14 31.96 0.44
N ALA A 2 -13.35 31.46 -0.79
CA ALA A 2 -14.43 30.49 -1.10
C ALA A 2 -13.98 29.28 -1.97
N SER A 3 -12.69 28.93 -1.94
CA SER A 3 -12.16 27.76 -2.67
C SER A 3 -11.86 26.55 -1.78
N SER A 4 -11.87 26.70 -0.45
CA SER A 4 -11.46 25.62 0.47
C SER A 4 -12.54 24.55 0.71
N VAL A 5 -13.83 24.91 0.63
CA VAL A 5 -14.93 24.01 1.03
C VAL A 5 -15.34 23.01 -0.06
N ARG A 6 -15.05 23.28 -1.33
CA ARG A 6 -15.47 22.41 -2.45
C ARG A 6 -14.68 21.11 -2.60
N ASN A 7 -13.55 20.95 -1.92
CA ASN A 7 -12.67 19.78 -2.10
C ASN A 7 -13.03 18.58 -1.20
N ALA A 8 -13.82 18.78 -0.14
CA ALA A 8 -14.13 17.71 0.82
C ALA A 8 -15.17 16.69 0.32
N SER A 9 -16.01 17.06 -0.67
CA SER A 9 -16.97 16.13 -1.27
C SER A 9 -16.34 15.20 -2.31
N VAL A 10 -15.33 15.67 -3.05
CA VAL A 10 -14.70 14.92 -4.14
C VAL A 10 -13.92 13.71 -3.60
N ASP A 11 -13.24 13.84 -2.46
CA ASP A 11 -12.46 12.75 -1.84
C ASP A 11 -13.33 11.60 -1.27
N ARG A 12 -14.61 11.85 -0.98
CA ARG A 12 -15.48 10.84 -0.34
C ARG A 12 -15.75 9.65 -1.27
N ASP A 13 -15.95 9.94 -2.55
CA ASP A 13 -16.35 8.93 -3.53
C ASP A 13 -15.20 8.42 -4.40
N ALA A 14 -14.03 9.07 -4.33
CA ALA A 14 -12.84 8.66 -5.08
C ALA A 14 -12.53 7.17 -4.80
N ARG A 15 -12.27 6.36 -5.82
CA ARG A 15 -11.90 4.94 -5.65
C ARG A 15 -10.47 4.67 -6.08
N SER A 16 -9.79 5.66 -6.63
CA SER A 16 -8.39 5.65 -7.02
C SER A 16 -7.90 7.08 -7.20
N PHE A 17 -6.60 7.25 -7.35
CA PHE A 17 -6.00 8.57 -7.64
C PHE A 17 -6.52 9.21 -8.93
N HIS A 18 -6.91 8.42 -9.93
CA HIS A 18 -7.46 8.94 -11.17
C HIS A 18 -8.80 9.67 -11.00
N ASP A 19 -9.52 9.39 -9.92
CA ASP A 19 -10.81 10.03 -9.64
C ASP A 19 -10.62 11.40 -8.96
N LEU A 20 -9.37 11.74 -8.61
CA LEU A 20 -9.00 13.03 -8.03
C LEU A 20 -8.71 14.03 -9.16
N PRO A 21 -8.93 15.34 -8.91
CA PRO A 21 -8.50 16.39 -9.82
C PRO A 21 -7.02 16.20 -10.19
N SER A 22 -6.69 16.29 -11.48
CA SER A 22 -5.32 16.06 -12.01
C SER A 22 -4.69 14.68 -11.74
N GLY A 23 -5.48 13.65 -11.39
CA GLY A 23 -4.94 12.33 -11.05
C GLY A 23 -4.19 12.30 -9.71
N GLY A 24 -4.45 13.30 -8.86
CA GLY A 24 -3.80 13.49 -7.56
C GLY A 24 -2.39 14.10 -7.61
N MET A 25 -1.94 14.59 -8.79
CA MET A 25 -0.63 15.25 -8.93
C MET A 25 -0.59 16.65 -8.29
N ASP A 26 -1.71 17.37 -8.28
CA ASP A 26 -1.84 18.72 -7.69
C ASP A 26 -1.95 18.72 -6.15
N LEU A 27 -2.19 17.55 -5.56
CA LEU A 27 -2.27 17.41 -4.11
C LEU A 27 -0.89 17.59 -3.48
N SER A 28 -0.85 18.23 -2.31
CA SER A 28 0.38 18.26 -1.52
C SER A 28 0.87 16.85 -1.20
N PRO A 29 2.19 16.60 -1.07
CA PRO A 29 2.72 15.26 -0.83
C PRO A 29 2.05 14.54 0.35
N TRP A 30 1.77 15.27 1.44
CA TRP A 30 1.09 14.74 2.62
C TRP A 30 -0.37 14.36 2.37
N ARG A 31 -1.07 15.09 1.51
CA ARG A 31 -2.43 14.72 1.07
C ARG A 31 -2.39 13.49 0.18
N GLN A 32 -1.44 13.39 -0.74
CA GLN A 32 -1.29 12.18 -1.55
C GLN A 32 -1.02 10.95 -0.67
N PHE A 33 -0.10 11.06 0.28
CA PHE A 33 0.21 9.99 1.23
C PHE A 33 -1.04 9.52 1.99
N THR A 34 -1.73 10.45 2.67
CA THR A 34 -2.92 10.12 3.47
C THR A 34 -4.06 9.56 2.61
N THR A 35 -4.26 10.10 1.41
CA THR A 35 -5.23 9.59 0.43
C THR A 35 -4.86 8.19 -0.05
N ALA A 36 -3.59 7.89 -0.28
CA ALA A 36 -3.13 6.55 -0.66
C ALA A 36 -3.43 5.53 0.45
N VAL A 37 -3.04 5.82 1.70
CA VAL A 37 -3.31 4.93 2.84
C VAL A 37 -4.82 4.72 3.02
N ARG A 38 -5.63 5.78 2.87
CA ARG A 38 -7.10 5.67 2.91
C ARG A 38 -7.64 4.79 1.78
N LEU A 39 -7.14 4.95 0.56
CA LEU A 39 -7.54 4.16 -0.61
C LEU A 39 -7.19 2.68 -0.44
N PHE A 40 -6.02 2.38 0.13
CA PHE A 40 -5.56 1.02 0.39
C PHE A 40 -6.53 0.26 1.30
N TYR A 41 -6.90 0.84 2.43
CA TYR A 41 -7.86 0.21 3.35
C TYR A 41 -9.32 0.28 2.83
N ARG A 42 -9.68 1.30 2.04
CA ARG A 42 -11.02 1.38 1.42
C ARG A 42 -11.23 0.34 0.33
N ASN A 43 -10.19 0.03 -0.44
CA ASN A 43 -10.23 -0.94 -1.54
C ASN A 43 -9.71 -2.31 -1.13
N TYR A 44 -9.79 -2.65 0.15
CA TYR A 44 -9.19 -3.85 0.73
C TYR A 44 -9.50 -5.15 -0.03
N PHE A 45 -10.77 -5.34 -0.44
CA PHE A 45 -11.23 -6.52 -1.19
C PHE A 45 -11.58 -6.22 -2.66
N ARG A 46 -11.26 -5.02 -3.16
CA ARG A 46 -11.70 -4.57 -4.50
C ARG A 46 -10.58 -4.75 -5.52
N THR A 47 -10.63 -5.85 -6.26
CA THR A 47 -9.64 -6.19 -7.30
C THR A 47 -9.86 -5.50 -8.65
N ARG A 48 -11.06 -4.94 -8.88
CA ARG A 48 -11.39 -4.21 -10.12
C ARG A 48 -10.89 -2.77 -10.08
N GLY A 49 -10.57 -2.24 -11.26
CA GLY A 49 -10.01 -0.91 -11.44
C GLY A 49 -8.49 -0.88 -11.49
N ARG A 50 -7.97 0.34 -11.60
CA ARG A 50 -6.54 0.64 -11.79
C ARG A 50 -5.97 1.37 -10.58
N ALA A 51 -4.66 1.20 -10.35
CA ALA A 51 -3.91 1.91 -9.32
C ALA A 51 -2.75 2.68 -9.97
N THR A 52 -2.65 3.97 -9.63
CA THR A 52 -1.57 4.82 -10.14
C THR A 52 -0.24 4.44 -9.51
N ARG A 53 0.85 4.89 -10.14
CA ARG A 53 2.20 4.78 -9.57
C ARG A 53 2.30 5.46 -8.20
N ALA A 54 1.70 6.66 -8.06
CA ALA A 54 1.72 7.38 -6.79
C ALA A 54 0.99 6.60 -5.69
N GLU A 55 -0.18 6.02 -5.98
CA GLU A 55 -0.91 5.14 -5.04
C GLU A 55 -0.02 3.98 -4.58
N PHE A 56 0.69 3.33 -5.51
CA PHE A 56 1.60 2.23 -5.18
C PHE A 56 2.80 2.67 -4.32
N TRP A 57 3.53 3.70 -4.75
CA TRP A 57 4.77 4.12 -4.08
C TRP A 57 4.53 4.74 -2.70
N TRP A 58 3.42 5.45 -2.49
CA TRP A 58 3.05 5.93 -1.16
C TRP A 58 2.75 4.77 -0.20
N LEU A 59 2.19 3.66 -0.69
CA LEU A 59 1.97 2.48 0.14
C LEU A 59 3.27 1.73 0.43
N VAL A 60 4.18 1.63 -0.53
CA VAL A 60 5.53 1.10 -0.29
C VAL A 60 6.23 1.92 0.80
N LEU A 61 6.14 3.26 0.72
CA LEU A 61 6.69 4.14 1.77
C LEU A 61 6.01 3.92 3.11
N PHE A 62 4.68 3.84 3.17
CA PHE A 62 3.93 3.58 4.39
C PHE A 62 4.39 2.28 5.07
N GLN A 63 4.47 1.18 4.32
CA GLN A 63 4.93 -0.10 4.84
C GLN A 63 6.40 -0.04 5.29
N ALA A 64 7.25 0.67 4.55
CA ALA A 64 8.66 0.87 4.93
C ALA A 64 8.79 1.68 6.23
N LEU A 65 7.98 2.71 6.43
CA LEU A 65 7.95 3.51 7.66
C LEU A 65 7.46 2.68 8.86
N VAL A 66 6.42 1.87 8.69
CA VAL A 66 5.94 0.98 9.76
C VAL A 66 7.00 -0.06 10.11
N ALA A 67 7.64 -0.68 9.12
CA ALA A 67 8.74 -1.61 9.35
C ALA A 67 9.96 -0.94 10.04
N GLY A 68 10.32 0.26 9.59
CA GLY A 68 11.37 1.07 10.21
C GLY A 68 11.07 1.43 11.66
N ALA A 69 9.86 1.90 11.95
CA ALA A 69 9.41 2.22 13.30
C ALA A 69 9.40 0.97 14.19
N TRP A 70 8.93 -0.16 13.68
CA TRP A 70 8.92 -1.43 14.39
C TRP A 70 10.33 -1.90 14.74
N THR A 71 11.24 -1.91 13.76
CA THR A 71 12.63 -2.31 13.99
C THR A 71 13.32 -1.38 14.99
N LEU A 72 13.11 -0.06 14.89
CA LEU A 72 13.64 0.90 15.85
C LEU A 72 13.09 0.67 17.26
N ALA A 73 11.79 0.47 17.41
CA ALA A 73 11.16 0.19 18.71
C ALA A 73 11.77 -1.06 19.37
N GLY A 74 11.95 -2.14 18.60
CA GLY A 74 12.62 -3.35 19.09
C GLY A 74 14.06 -3.10 19.55
N ARG A 75 14.82 -2.28 18.81
CA ARG A 75 16.20 -1.89 19.21
C ARG A 75 16.22 -1.06 20.49
N LEU A 76 15.31 -0.09 20.62
CA LEU A 76 15.24 0.80 21.79
C LEU A 76 14.82 0.03 23.05
N LEU A 77 13.83 -0.87 22.93
CA LEU A 77 13.42 -1.77 24.01
C LEU A 77 14.54 -2.71 24.44
N SER A 78 15.38 -3.17 23.51
CA SER A 78 16.52 -4.05 23.80
C SER A 78 17.71 -3.33 24.44
N ILE A 79 17.80 -2.00 24.34
CA ILE A 79 18.91 -1.18 24.89
C ILE A 79 18.50 -0.50 26.22
N GLY A 80 17.21 -0.25 26.46
CA GLY A 80 16.74 0.50 27.64
C GLY A 80 15.42 0.00 28.28
N GLY A 81 14.92 -1.17 27.91
CA GLY A 81 13.72 -1.75 28.53
C GLY A 81 13.96 -2.18 30.00
N PRO A 82 12.91 -2.32 30.82
CA PRO A 82 13.05 -2.92 32.13
C PRO A 82 13.56 -4.34 31.95
N HIS A 83 14.83 -4.56 32.26
CA HIS A 83 15.30 -5.87 32.64
C HIS A 83 14.50 -6.22 33.90
N PHE A 84 13.41 -6.96 33.79
CA PHE A 84 12.89 -7.69 34.94
C PHE A 84 13.96 -8.75 35.23
N VAL A 85 15.00 -8.33 35.96
CA VAL A 85 16.12 -9.17 36.38
C VAL A 85 15.59 -10.12 37.43
N THR A 86 15.00 -11.21 36.97
CA THR A 86 15.09 -12.50 37.64
C THR A 86 16.07 -13.33 36.84
N ASN A 87 16.94 -14.08 37.54
CA ASN A 87 18.16 -14.68 36.99
C ASN A 87 17.94 -15.86 36.02
N ASP A 88 16.85 -15.84 35.23
CA ASP A 88 16.52 -16.87 34.27
C ASP A 88 16.71 -16.32 32.85
N THR A 89 17.90 -16.59 32.31
CA THR A 89 18.29 -16.42 30.90
C THR A 89 17.30 -16.90 29.83
N PRO A 90 16.30 -17.79 30.07
CA PRO A 90 15.23 -18.07 29.10
C PRO A 90 14.19 -16.95 28.89
N GLU A 91 13.90 -16.06 29.84
CA GLU A 91 12.76 -15.12 29.72
C GLU A 91 13.02 -13.95 28.74
N LEU A 92 14.26 -13.43 28.71
CA LEU A 92 14.66 -12.38 27.75
C LEU A 92 14.61 -12.87 26.30
N LEU A 93 14.93 -14.14 26.07
CA LEU A 93 14.78 -14.78 24.76
C LEU A 93 13.29 -14.90 24.40
N THR A 94 12.44 -15.37 25.30
CA THR A 94 11.00 -15.51 25.03
C THR A 94 10.30 -14.18 24.77
N GLN A 95 10.55 -13.15 25.57
CA GLN A 95 9.91 -11.83 25.42
C GLN A 95 10.39 -11.09 24.15
N THR A 96 11.68 -11.18 23.83
CA THR A 96 12.23 -10.64 22.58
C THR A 96 11.65 -11.36 21.35
N MET A 97 11.52 -12.70 21.41
CA MET A 97 10.97 -13.50 20.32
C MET A 97 9.47 -13.23 20.10
N MET A 98 8.68 -13.01 21.15
CA MET A 98 7.26 -12.65 21.02
C MET A 98 7.07 -11.23 20.46
N PHE A 99 7.86 -10.26 20.94
CA PHE A 99 7.81 -8.90 20.45
C PHE A 99 8.19 -8.90 18.96
N VAL A 100 9.41 -9.35 18.62
CA VAL A 100 9.95 -9.35 17.25
C VAL A 100 9.15 -10.24 16.28
N GLY A 101 8.56 -11.34 16.75
CA GLY A 101 7.89 -12.31 15.89
C GLY A 101 6.39 -12.08 15.69
N MET A 102 5.63 -11.85 16.75
CA MET A 102 4.17 -11.98 16.68
C MET A 102 3.47 -10.75 16.10
N PHE A 103 3.92 -9.54 16.46
CA PHE A 103 3.30 -8.32 15.96
C PHE A 103 3.52 -8.12 14.45
N PRO A 104 4.75 -8.24 13.90
CA PRO A 104 4.96 -8.12 12.45
C PRO A 104 4.20 -9.19 11.69
N PHE A 105 4.11 -10.40 12.24
CA PHE A 105 3.33 -11.47 11.62
C PHE A 105 1.84 -11.10 11.52
N ALA A 106 1.23 -10.66 12.61
CA ALA A 106 -0.17 -10.21 12.61
C ALA A 106 -0.39 -9.01 11.66
N TRP A 107 0.53 -8.03 11.67
CA TRP A 107 0.50 -6.90 10.75
C TRP A 107 0.52 -7.33 9.29
N GLN A 108 1.37 -8.29 8.93
CA GLN A 108 1.47 -8.80 7.57
C GLN A 108 0.20 -9.54 7.16
N LEU A 109 -0.43 -10.31 8.05
CA LEU A 109 -1.70 -10.99 7.76
C LEU A 109 -2.82 -10.00 7.45
N VAL A 110 -2.95 -8.92 8.23
CA VAL A 110 -3.94 -7.87 7.99
C VAL A 110 -3.66 -7.13 6.68
N ASN A 111 -2.40 -6.87 6.35
CA ASN A 111 -2.07 -6.12 5.14
C ASN A 111 -1.87 -7.00 3.90
N LEU A 112 -1.94 -8.34 4.02
CA LEU A 112 -1.71 -9.28 2.93
C LEU A 112 -2.74 -9.09 1.80
N ILE A 113 -4.01 -9.13 2.16
CA ILE A 113 -5.13 -9.02 1.22
C ILE A 113 -5.13 -7.67 0.47
N PRO A 114 -5.04 -6.51 1.14
CA PRO A 114 -5.02 -5.23 0.43
C PRO A 114 -3.74 -5.05 -0.40
N SER A 115 -2.60 -5.64 0.01
CA SER A 115 -1.37 -5.63 -0.79
C SER A 115 -1.51 -6.41 -2.10
N ILE A 116 -2.08 -7.62 -2.05
CA ILE A 116 -2.38 -8.43 -3.24
C ILE A 116 -3.36 -7.67 -4.15
N THR A 117 -4.39 -7.06 -3.55
CA THR A 117 -5.40 -6.29 -4.28
C THR A 117 -4.81 -5.06 -4.97
N LEU A 118 -3.91 -4.33 -4.31
CA LEU A 118 -3.18 -3.20 -4.89
C LEU A 118 -2.30 -3.63 -6.06
N LEU A 119 -1.56 -4.74 -5.91
CA LEU A 119 -0.71 -5.29 -6.97
C LEU A 119 -1.53 -5.75 -8.19
N ALA A 120 -2.68 -6.41 -7.97
CA ALA A 120 -3.59 -6.76 -9.05
C ALA A 120 -4.04 -5.52 -9.84
N ARG A 121 -4.48 -4.46 -9.13
CA ARG A 121 -4.88 -3.19 -9.74
C ARG A 121 -3.73 -2.49 -10.46
N ARG A 122 -2.49 -2.65 -9.98
CA ARG A 122 -1.30 -2.11 -10.64
C ARG A 122 -0.99 -2.83 -11.94
N PHE A 123 -1.08 -4.16 -11.97
CA PHE A 123 -0.92 -4.94 -13.21
C PHE A 123 -2.00 -4.61 -14.23
N HIS A 124 -3.25 -4.41 -13.80
CA HIS A 124 -4.34 -3.97 -14.66
C HIS A 124 -4.09 -2.58 -15.28
N ASP A 125 -3.41 -1.68 -14.56
CA ASP A 125 -3.08 -0.34 -15.08
C ASP A 125 -2.08 -0.38 -16.24
N THR A 126 -1.23 -1.40 -16.30
CA THR A 126 -0.28 -1.66 -17.39
C THR A 126 -0.85 -2.61 -18.46
N ASP A 127 -2.17 -2.76 -18.53
CA ASP A 127 -2.87 -3.68 -19.44
C ASP A 127 -2.50 -5.17 -19.28
N SER A 128 -2.04 -5.56 -18.10
CA SER A 128 -1.58 -6.93 -17.79
C SER A 128 -2.55 -7.65 -16.86
N SER A 129 -2.60 -8.98 -16.94
CA SER A 129 -3.51 -9.77 -16.13
C SER A 129 -3.02 -9.93 -14.69
N ALA A 130 -3.94 -10.04 -13.73
CA ALA A 130 -3.62 -10.34 -12.34
C ALA A 130 -2.95 -11.72 -12.14
N VAL A 131 -2.89 -12.56 -13.17
CA VAL A 131 -2.16 -13.84 -13.16
C VAL A 131 -0.67 -13.64 -12.87
N LEU A 132 -0.12 -12.47 -13.20
CA LEU A 132 1.26 -12.12 -12.84
C LEU A 132 1.51 -12.15 -11.32
N LEU A 133 0.48 -12.10 -10.46
CA LEU A 133 0.63 -12.30 -9.03
C LEU A 133 1.24 -13.66 -8.66
N PHE A 134 1.02 -14.71 -9.46
CA PHE A 134 1.62 -16.03 -9.18
C PHE A 134 3.15 -16.00 -9.24
N THR A 135 3.74 -15.01 -9.93
CA THR A 135 5.20 -14.85 -9.95
C THR A 135 5.77 -14.48 -8.57
N LEU A 136 4.96 -13.96 -7.64
CA LEU A 136 5.35 -13.69 -6.25
C LEU A 136 5.72 -14.96 -5.47
N ILE A 137 5.29 -16.14 -5.92
CA ILE A 137 5.70 -17.43 -5.34
C ILE A 137 7.21 -17.65 -5.56
N ILE A 138 7.78 -17.05 -6.62
CA ILE A 138 9.21 -17.08 -6.91
C ILE A 138 9.83 -15.79 -6.33
N PRO A 139 10.56 -15.82 -5.22
CA PRO A 139 10.87 -14.62 -4.43
C PRO A 139 11.60 -13.53 -5.24
N ILE A 140 12.63 -13.92 -5.99
CA ILE A 140 13.46 -12.98 -6.76
C ILE A 140 12.73 -12.53 -8.03
N ALA A 141 12.21 -13.48 -8.81
CA ALA A 141 11.53 -13.15 -10.08
C ALA A 141 10.26 -12.32 -9.85
N GLY A 142 9.46 -12.67 -8.85
CA GLY A 142 8.26 -11.93 -8.46
C GLY A 142 8.58 -10.50 -8.04
N LEU A 143 9.63 -10.29 -7.24
CA LEU A 143 10.06 -8.95 -6.84
C LEU A 143 10.46 -8.10 -8.05
N VAL A 144 11.28 -8.66 -8.96
CA VAL A 144 11.74 -7.96 -10.17
C VAL A 144 10.57 -7.59 -11.07
N ILE A 145 9.63 -8.52 -11.31
CA ILE A 145 8.45 -8.26 -12.13
C ILE A 145 7.60 -7.15 -11.49
N VAL A 146 7.29 -7.25 -10.20
CA VAL A 146 6.55 -6.21 -9.48
C VAL A 146 7.24 -4.86 -9.61
N LEU A 147 8.55 -4.80 -9.47
CA LEU A 147 9.32 -3.57 -9.58
C LEU A 147 9.23 -2.98 -11.00
N ILE A 148 9.39 -3.79 -12.05
CA ILE A 148 9.24 -3.35 -13.44
C ILE A 148 7.85 -2.74 -13.66
N TYR A 149 6.79 -3.42 -13.24
CA TYR A 149 5.41 -2.96 -13.40
C TYR A 149 5.06 -1.76 -12.51
N ALA A 150 5.65 -1.66 -11.32
CA ALA A 150 5.55 -0.50 -10.44
C ALA A 150 6.16 0.77 -11.07
N LEU A 151 7.22 0.60 -11.88
CA LEU A 151 7.90 1.68 -12.57
C LEU A 151 7.33 1.97 -13.97
N THR A 152 6.64 1.03 -14.61
CA THR A 152 6.09 1.16 -15.98
C THR A 152 4.96 2.18 -16.06
N ALA A 153 4.76 2.85 -17.20
CA ALA A 153 3.71 3.86 -17.36
C ALA A 153 2.33 3.20 -17.47
N SER A 154 1.29 3.90 -17.05
CA SER A 154 -0.10 3.46 -17.26
C SER A 154 -0.35 3.29 -18.76
N ASN A 155 -1.01 2.20 -19.15
CA ASN A 155 -1.37 1.94 -20.54
C ASN A 155 -2.85 2.31 -20.78
N PRO A 156 -3.18 3.13 -21.79
CA PRO A 156 -4.57 3.48 -22.11
C PRO A 156 -5.48 2.27 -22.36
N ARG A 157 -4.94 1.12 -22.78
CA ARG A 157 -5.71 -0.12 -23.00
C ARG A 157 -6.20 -0.77 -21.69
N GLY A 158 -5.60 -0.42 -20.56
CA GLY A 158 -5.99 -0.92 -19.23
C GLY A 158 -7.39 -0.50 -18.79
N VAL A 159 -8.03 0.44 -19.50
CA VAL A 159 -9.43 0.87 -19.30
C VAL A 159 -10.41 -0.32 -19.29
N ARG A 160 -10.09 -1.44 -19.95
CA ARG A 160 -10.89 -2.68 -19.92
C ARG A 160 -11.08 -3.30 -18.53
N TYR A 161 -10.19 -2.99 -17.58
CA TYR A 161 -10.24 -3.50 -16.21
C TYR A 161 -11.01 -2.58 -15.24
N ASP A 162 -11.47 -1.42 -15.72
CA ASP A 162 -12.26 -0.49 -14.91
C ASP A 162 -13.70 -1.03 -14.70
N PRO A 163 -14.36 -0.71 -13.56
CA PRO A 163 -15.73 -1.13 -13.32
C PRO A 163 -16.71 -0.60 -14.39
N PRO A 164 -17.83 -1.30 -14.66
CA PRO A 164 -18.85 -0.81 -15.59
C PRO A 164 -19.30 0.61 -15.22
N GLY A 165 -19.21 1.54 -16.17
CA GLY A 165 -19.56 2.96 -15.98
C GLY A 165 -18.40 3.88 -15.58
N ALA A 166 -17.21 3.37 -15.26
CA ALA A 166 -16.05 4.20 -14.90
C ALA A 166 -15.34 4.84 -16.11
N THR A 167 -15.53 4.28 -17.31
CA THR A 167 -14.86 4.72 -18.55
C THR A 167 -15.39 6.03 -19.11
N ALA A 168 -16.67 6.35 -18.87
CA ALA A 168 -17.30 7.58 -19.34
C ALA A 168 -16.90 8.83 -18.53
N ALA A 169 -16.33 8.65 -17.33
CA ALA A 169 -16.02 9.72 -16.39
C ALA A 169 -14.51 9.98 -16.20
N ARG A 170 -13.63 9.14 -16.76
CA ARG A 170 -12.19 9.18 -16.49
C ARG A 170 -11.41 9.64 -17.72
N PRO A 171 -10.57 10.69 -17.62
CA PRO A 171 -9.70 11.10 -18.73
C PRO A 171 -8.66 10.01 -19.05
N PRO A 172 -8.23 9.88 -20.32
CA PRO A 172 -7.06 9.07 -20.65
C PRO A 172 -5.83 9.64 -19.93
N ALA A 173 -4.97 8.75 -19.43
CA ALA A 173 -3.74 9.09 -18.72
C ALA A 173 -2.69 9.68 -19.66
#